data_AF-A0A7Y5MAD7-F1
#
_entry.id   AF-A0A7Y5MAD7-F1
#
_cell.length_a   1.000
_cell.length_b   1.000
_cell.length_c   1.000
_cell.angle_alpha   90.00
_cell.angle_beta   90.00
_cell.angle_gamma   90.00
#
_symmetry.space_group_name_H-M   'P 1'
#
loop_
_entity.id
_entity.type
_entity.pdbx_description
1 polymer ?
#
loop_
_entity_poly.entity_id
_entity_poly.type
_entity_poly.pdbx_seq_one_letter_code
_entity_poly.pdbx_strand_id
1 'polypeptide(L)'
;MPFVLVDKTTARVYVFHADGRLRAAAPALLGMAVGDDAVPGIGQRKLSSISPHERTTPAGRFVASLDRNLRGSEILWVDYEGAVSLHPVVAGTPQEQRAQRLSSPTPQDNRISYGCINVPLAFFTNVVKPAFTGTSGVVYVLPETRPASQVFASYDVDERAAAISGQPDTTVQATSGTLASDAAR
;
A
#
# COMPACT_ATOMS: atom_id res chain seq x y z
N MET A 1 -2.46 -7.37 10.22
CA MET A 1 -2.49 -7.22 8.75
C MET A 1 -1.32 -6.32 8.32
N PRO A 2 -0.38 -6.79 7.49
CA PRO A 2 0.69 -5.93 6.97
C PRO A 2 0.12 -4.86 6.04
N PHE A 3 0.88 -3.81 5.80
CA PHE A 3 0.53 -2.83 4.78
C PHE A 3 1.74 -2.32 4.02
N VAL A 4 1.49 -1.80 2.83
CA VAL A 4 2.49 -1.24 1.92
C VAL A 4 2.09 0.18 1.57
N LEU A 5 3.07 1.06 1.49
CA LEU A 5 2.92 2.41 0.96
C LEU A 5 3.73 2.52 -0.33
N VAL A 6 3.09 2.99 -1.40
CA VAL A 6 3.71 3.29 -2.69
C VAL A 6 3.71 4.80 -2.84
N ASP A 7 4.89 5.40 -2.77
CA ASP A 7 5.09 6.82 -3.01
C ASP A 7 5.47 7.02 -4.48
N LYS A 8 4.54 7.61 -5.24
CA LYS A 8 4.72 7.85 -6.67
C LYS A 8 5.68 9.00 -6.98
N THR A 9 5.79 9.96 -6.07
CA THR A 9 6.63 11.15 -6.25
C THR A 9 8.10 10.82 -6.14
N THR A 10 8.46 9.90 -5.23
CA THR A 10 9.83 9.41 -5.05
C THR A 10 10.12 8.07 -5.75
N ALA A 11 9.10 7.45 -6.35
CA ALA A 11 9.16 6.12 -6.97
C ALA A 11 9.66 5.03 -6.01
N ARG A 12 9.06 4.97 -4.81
CA ARG A 12 9.48 4.05 -3.73
C ARG A 12 8.31 3.27 -3.16
N VAL A 13 8.65 2.08 -2.65
CA VAL A 13 7.74 1.18 -1.94
C VAL A 13 8.28 0.94 -0.53
N TYR A 14 7.39 1.01 0.45
CA TYR A 14 7.67 0.79 1.86
C TYR A 14 6.75 -0.32 2.37
N VAL A 15 7.30 -1.36 2.98
CA VAL A 15 6.53 -2.46 3.57
C VAL A 15 6.57 -2.32 5.08
N PHE A 16 5.40 -2.38 5.73
CA PHE A 16 5.24 -2.23 7.17
C PHE A 16 4.65 -3.48 7.80
N HIS A 17 5.05 -3.72 9.04
CA HIS A 17 4.36 -4.63 9.94
C HIS A 17 2.99 -4.05 10.34
N ALA A 18 2.13 -4.91 10.91
CA ALA A 18 0.80 -4.49 11.35
C ALA A 18 0.81 -3.44 12.47
N ASP A 19 1.92 -3.34 13.21
CA ASP A 19 2.15 -2.37 14.29
C ASP A 19 2.73 -1.05 13.78
N GLY A 20 2.86 -0.86 12.46
CA GLY A 20 3.40 0.37 11.85
C GLY A 20 4.92 0.42 11.79
N ARG A 21 5.65 -0.59 12.25
CA ARG A 21 7.12 -0.65 12.09
C ARG A 21 7.50 -0.89 10.64
N LEU A 22 8.42 -0.08 10.11
CA LEU A 22 8.99 -0.28 8.78
C LEU A 22 9.76 -1.60 8.73
N ARG A 23 9.40 -2.48 7.79
CA ARG A 23 10.09 -3.74 7.52
C ARG A 23 11.23 -3.56 6.52
N ALA A 24 10.96 -2.88 5.40
CA ALA A 24 11.95 -2.53 4.40
C ALA A 24 11.40 -1.50 3.39
N ALA A 25 12.29 -0.89 2.61
CA ALA A 25 11.95 -0.02 1.49
C ALA A 25 12.79 -0.36 0.24
N ALA A 26 12.25 -0.08 -0.94
CA ALA A 26 12.93 -0.27 -2.22
C ALA A 26 12.48 0.77 -3.26
N PRO A 27 13.31 1.06 -4.29
CA PRO A 27 12.84 1.75 -5.49
C PRO A 27 11.80 0.89 -6.21
N ALA A 28 10.96 1.52 -7.01
CA ALA A 28 10.00 0.86 -7.89
C ALA A 28 9.99 1.51 -9.27
N LEU A 29 9.60 0.75 -10.30
CA LEU A 29 9.10 1.30 -11.55
C LEU A 29 7.59 1.40 -11.47
N LEU A 30 7.07 2.52 -11.94
CA LEU A 30 5.65 2.87 -11.89
C LEU A 30 5.11 3.13 -13.30
N GLY A 31 3.81 3.38 -13.37
CA GLY A 31 3.14 3.83 -14.57
C GLY A 31 3.89 4.98 -15.24
N MET A 32 3.99 4.91 -16.56
CA MET A 32 4.64 5.94 -17.38
C MET A 32 4.04 7.33 -17.18
N ALA A 33 2.72 7.42 -17.04
CA ALA A 33 2.01 8.68 -16.85
C ALA A 33 2.02 9.11 -15.38
N VAL A 34 2.10 10.43 -15.17
CA VAL A 34 1.77 11.08 -13.90
C VAL A 34 0.25 11.17 -13.83
N GLY A 35 -0.36 10.68 -12.75
CA GLY A 35 -1.81 10.73 -12.57
C GLY A 35 -2.32 9.74 -11.54
N ASP A 36 -3.45 10.08 -10.91
CA ASP A 36 -4.02 9.31 -9.80
C ASP A 36 -5.15 8.36 -10.20
N ASP A 37 -5.68 8.47 -11.42
CA ASP A 37 -6.84 7.71 -11.86
C ASP A 37 -6.46 6.69 -12.94
N ALA A 38 -7.16 5.55 -12.94
CA ALA A 38 -7.13 4.59 -14.03
C ALA A 38 -8.19 4.97 -15.08
N VAL A 39 -7.89 4.73 -16.36
CA VAL A 39 -8.92 4.86 -17.41
C VAL A 39 -9.95 3.73 -17.23
N PRO A 40 -11.26 4.01 -17.31
CA PRO A 40 -12.29 2.97 -17.21
C PRO A 40 -12.05 1.82 -18.19
N GLY A 41 -12.15 0.58 -17.69
CA GLY A 41 -11.96 -0.62 -18.49
C GLY A 41 -10.51 -0.92 -18.91
N ILE A 42 -9.51 -0.21 -18.38
CA ILE A 42 -8.11 -0.38 -18.78
C ILE A 42 -7.58 -1.80 -18.54
N GLY A 43 -8.03 -2.46 -17.47
CA GLY A 43 -7.61 -3.81 -17.13
C GLY A 43 -8.02 -4.87 -18.14
N GLN A 44 -9.01 -4.59 -19.01
CA GLN A 44 -9.49 -5.52 -20.04
C GLN A 44 -8.91 -5.21 -21.43
N ARG A 45 -8.15 -4.12 -21.57
CA ARG A 45 -7.56 -3.72 -22.85
C ARG A 45 -6.25 -4.45 -23.13
N LYS A 46 -5.96 -4.68 -24.40
CA LYS A 46 -4.65 -5.19 -24.83
C LYS A 46 -3.58 -4.14 -24.52
N LEU A 47 -2.44 -4.55 -23.96
CA LEU A 47 -1.34 -3.63 -23.63
C LEU A 47 -0.91 -2.76 -24.83
N SER A 48 -0.88 -3.32 -26.04
CA SER A 48 -0.55 -2.57 -27.26
C SER A 48 -1.54 -1.45 -27.61
N SER A 49 -2.76 -1.48 -27.06
CA SER A 49 -3.79 -0.45 -27.25
C SER A 49 -3.79 0.63 -26.18
N ILE A 50 -2.95 0.50 -25.13
CA ILE A 50 -2.88 1.47 -24.03
C ILE A 50 -1.87 2.56 -24.38
N SER A 51 -2.36 3.78 -24.55
CA SER A 51 -1.56 4.95 -24.92
C SER A 51 -0.67 5.38 -23.75
N PRO A 52 0.49 6.01 -23.99
CA PRO A 52 1.41 6.45 -22.93
C PRO A 52 0.77 7.24 -21.78
N HIS A 53 -0.16 8.16 -22.07
CA HIS A 53 -0.83 8.99 -21.07
C HIS A 53 -1.85 8.22 -20.21
N GLU A 54 -2.27 7.02 -20.64
CA GLU A 54 -3.23 6.17 -19.92
C GLU A 54 -2.52 5.23 -18.93
N ARG A 55 -1.18 5.16 -18.97
CA ARG A 55 -0.37 4.22 -18.18
C ARG A 55 -0.07 4.78 -16.79
N THR A 56 -1.10 4.97 -15.97
CA THR A 56 -0.97 5.47 -14.60
C THR A 56 -0.82 4.32 -13.59
N THR A 57 -0.16 4.57 -12.47
CA THR A 57 -0.36 3.76 -11.26
C THR A 57 -1.42 4.48 -10.43
N PRO A 58 -2.66 3.95 -10.34
CA PRO A 58 -3.77 4.65 -9.71
C PRO A 58 -3.53 4.81 -8.21
N ALA A 59 -3.90 5.97 -7.67
CA ALA A 59 -3.86 6.24 -6.24
C ALA A 59 -5.07 5.62 -5.55
N GLY A 60 -4.92 5.16 -4.31
CA GLY A 60 -6.02 4.55 -3.58
C GLY A 60 -5.59 3.58 -2.49
N ARG A 61 -6.59 3.03 -1.81
CA ARG A 61 -6.44 2.01 -0.78
C ARG A 61 -6.95 0.68 -1.32
N PHE A 62 -6.06 -0.28 -1.46
CA PHE A 62 -6.36 -1.57 -2.07
C PHE A 62 -6.15 -2.71 -1.08
N VAL A 63 -7.09 -3.65 -1.02
CA VAL A 63 -6.87 -4.93 -0.34
C VAL A 63 -6.08 -5.82 -1.29
N ALA A 64 -4.93 -6.30 -0.84
CA ALA A 64 -3.96 -7.00 -1.66
C ALA A 64 -3.63 -8.38 -1.10
N SER A 65 -3.46 -9.34 -1.99
CA SER A 65 -3.13 -10.73 -1.67
C SER A 65 -2.22 -11.34 -2.74
N LEU A 66 -1.43 -12.34 -2.34
CA LEU A 66 -0.62 -13.09 -3.28
C LEU A 66 -1.52 -14.02 -4.10
N ASP A 67 -1.31 -14.04 -5.42
CA ASP A 67 -1.87 -15.04 -6.32
C ASP A 67 -0.98 -15.17 -7.57
N ARG A 68 -1.33 -16.07 -8.48
CA ARG A 68 -0.60 -16.27 -9.74
C ARG A 68 -1.16 -15.39 -10.86
N ASN A 69 -0.26 -14.87 -11.68
CA ASN A 69 -0.63 -14.28 -12.96
C ASN A 69 -0.90 -15.37 -14.03
N LEU A 70 -1.31 -14.95 -15.23
CA LEU A 70 -1.60 -15.85 -16.36
C LEU A 70 -0.40 -16.71 -16.81
N ARG A 71 0.83 -16.34 -16.44
CA ARG A 71 2.06 -17.10 -16.70
C ARG A 71 2.44 -18.02 -15.53
N GLY A 72 1.59 -18.13 -14.52
CA GLY A 72 1.81 -18.93 -13.32
C GLY A 72 2.80 -18.31 -12.32
N SER A 73 3.32 -17.12 -12.55
CA SER A 73 4.22 -16.46 -11.58
C SER A 73 3.42 -15.84 -10.46
N GLU A 74 3.85 -16.05 -9.22
CA GLU A 74 3.24 -15.44 -8.04
C GLU A 74 3.55 -13.93 -7.99
N ILE A 75 2.51 -13.14 -7.77
CA ILE A 75 2.53 -11.67 -7.73
C ILE A 75 1.63 -11.21 -6.58
N LEU A 76 1.81 -9.96 -6.13
CA LEU A 76 0.86 -9.34 -5.22
C LEU A 76 -0.18 -8.58 -6.06
N TRP A 77 -1.42 -9.07 -6.10
CA TRP A 77 -2.51 -8.34 -6.73
C TRP A 77 -2.88 -7.12 -5.89
N VAL A 78 -3.02 -5.96 -6.54
CA VAL A 78 -3.29 -4.69 -5.88
C VAL A 78 -4.67 -4.19 -6.32
N ASP A 79 -4.85 -3.93 -7.61
CA ASP A 79 -6.14 -3.53 -8.18
C ASP A 79 -6.52 -4.53 -9.27
N TYR A 80 -7.52 -5.36 -8.96
CA TYR A 80 -8.00 -6.37 -9.89
C TYR A 80 -8.73 -5.75 -11.10
N GLU A 81 -9.48 -4.66 -10.90
CA GLU A 81 -10.25 -4.01 -11.98
C GLU A 81 -9.31 -3.30 -12.96
N GLY A 82 -8.33 -2.55 -12.42
CA GLY A 82 -7.28 -1.90 -13.19
C GLY A 82 -6.17 -2.83 -13.67
N ALA A 83 -6.22 -4.12 -13.33
CA ALA A 83 -5.18 -5.12 -13.60
C ALA A 83 -3.76 -4.69 -13.11
N VAL A 84 -3.69 -4.03 -11.96
CA VAL A 84 -2.44 -3.56 -11.34
C VAL A 84 -1.98 -4.56 -10.29
N SER A 85 -0.69 -4.89 -10.37
CA SER A 85 -0.02 -5.75 -9.39
C SER A 85 1.35 -5.19 -9.01
N LEU A 86 1.84 -5.61 -7.84
CA LEU A 86 3.22 -5.45 -7.41
C LEU A 86 3.97 -6.75 -7.66
N HIS A 87 5.04 -6.68 -8.44
CA HIS A 87 5.81 -7.87 -8.82
C HIS A 87 7.29 -7.55 -9.08
N PRO A 88 8.18 -8.56 -9.14
CA PRO A 88 9.57 -8.36 -9.54
C PRO A 88 9.68 -7.68 -10.91
N VAL A 89 10.66 -6.80 -11.06
CA VAL A 89 11.05 -6.27 -12.37
C VAL A 89 11.44 -7.42 -13.30
N VAL A 90 10.96 -7.35 -14.53
CA VAL A 90 11.34 -8.26 -15.63
C VAL A 90 12.24 -7.53 -16.61
N ALA A 91 13.05 -8.26 -17.38
CA ALA A 91 14.04 -7.66 -18.29
C ALA A 91 13.43 -6.67 -19.31
N GLY A 92 12.21 -6.96 -19.81
CA GLY A 92 11.57 -6.14 -20.82
C GLY A 92 12.32 -6.18 -22.16
N THR A 93 12.30 -5.10 -22.93
CA THR A 93 13.19 -4.93 -24.09
C THR A 93 14.47 -4.19 -23.69
N PRO A 94 15.60 -4.37 -24.41
CA PRO A 94 16.83 -3.64 -24.12
C PRO A 94 16.66 -2.11 -24.10
N GLN A 95 15.76 -1.56 -24.93
CA GLN A 95 15.48 -0.12 -24.99
C GLN A 95 14.78 0.39 -23.72
N GLU A 96 14.03 -0.46 -23.03
CA GLU A 96 13.35 -0.11 -21.78
C GLU A 96 14.30 -0.02 -20.58
N GLN A 97 15.54 -0.53 -20.66
CA GLN A 97 16.59 -0.40 -19.64
C GLN A 97 16.07 -0.48 -18.18
N ARG A 98 15.19 -1.43 -17.89
CA ARG A 98 14.37 -1.42 -16.66
C ARG A 98 15.22 -1.53 -15.40
N ALA A 99 16.29 -2.32 -15.46
CA ALA A 99 17.22 -2.46 -14.35
C ALA A 99 17.95 -1.15 -14.05
N GLN A 100 18.41 -0.45 -15.09
CA GLN A 100 19.08 0.85 -14.96
C GLN A 100 18.13 1.92 -14.41
N ARG A 101 16.89 1.98 -14.94
CA ARG A 101 15.84 2.88 -14.44
C ARG A 101 15.55 2.66 -12.96
N LEU A 102 15.47 1.39 -12.53
CA LEU A 102 15.20 1.05 -11.13
C LEU A 102 16.33 1.49 -10.18
N SER A 103 17.57 1.56 -10.69
CA SER A 103 18.73 2.07 -9.96
C SER A 103 18.93 3.59 -10.08
N SER A 104 18.16 4.29 -10.91
CA SER A 104 18.30 5.73 -11.07
C SER A 104 17.88 6.47 -9.80
N PRO A 105 18.60 7.53 -9.38
CA PRO A 105 18.15 8.40 -8.30
C PRO A 105 17.00 9.32 -8.71
N THR A 106 16.70 9.45 -10.01
CA THR A 106 15.70 10.38 -10.54
C THR A 106 14.34 9.67 -10.68
N PRO A 107 13.30 10.03 -9.90
CA PRO A 107 12.01 9.34 -9.94
C PRO A 107 11.32 9.33 -11.30
N GLN A 108 11.61 10.31 -12.16
CA GLN A 108 11.09 10.37 -13.52
C GLN A 108 11.61 9.21 -14.39
N ASP A 109 12.84 8.74 -14.18
CA ASP A 109 13.41 7.61 -14.92
C ASP A 109 12.69 6.30 -14.60
N ASN A 110 12.07 6.23 -13.43
CA ASN A 110 11.32 5.07 -12.94
C ASN A 110 9.91 4.94 -13.56
N ARG A 111 9.49 5.89 -14.42
CA ARG A 111 8.17 5.85 -15.08
C ARG A 111 8.25 5.16 -16.44
N ILE A 112 7.84 3.89 -16.47
CA ILE A 112 7.95 3.07 -17.69
C ILE A 112 6.88 1.97 -17.79
N SER A 113 6.22 1.62 -16.69
CA SER A 113 5.26 0.52 -16.67
C SER A 113 3.91 0.92 -17.27
N TYR A 114 3.03 -0.06 -17.45
CA TYR A 114 1.63 0.14 -17.84
C TYR A 114 0.70 0.42 -16.65
N GLY A 115 1.25 0.52 -15.44
CA GLY A 115 0.52 0.75 -14.19
C GLY A 115 1.01 -0.13 -13.04
N CYS A 116 1.47 -1.34 -13.33
CA CYS A 116 2.07 -2.25 -12.35
C CYS A 116 3.27 -1.62 -11.62
N ILE A 117 3.44 -2.04 -10.36
CA ILE A 117 4.53 -1.60 -9.48
C ILE A 117 5.65 -2.64 -9.58
N ASN A 118 6.78 -2.31 -10.19
CA ASN A 118 7.87 -3.26 -10.40
C ASN A 118 9.00 -2.99 -9.42
N VAL A 119 9.37 -3.98 -8.61
CA VAL A 119 10.37 -3.85 -7.54
C VAL A 119 11.58 -4.77 -7.78
N PRO A 120 12.72 -4.58 -7.10
CA PRO A 120 13.82 -5.53 -7.18
C PRO A 120 13.38 -6.95 -6.79
N LEU A 121 13.90 -7.96 -7.50
CA LEU A 121 13.58 -9.37 -7.23
C LEU A 121 13.82 -9.75 -5.77
N ALA A 122 14.96 -9.35 -5.21
CA ALA A 122 15.30 -9.65 -3.81
C ALA A 122 14.30 -9.01 -2.83
N PHE A 123 13.83 -7.79 -3.10
CA PHE A 123 12.83 -7.12 -2.26
C PHE A 123 11.50 -7.86 -2.29
N PHE A 124 11.03 -8.26 -3.48
CA PHE A 124 9.80 -9.03 -3.59
C PHE A 124 9.90 -10.38 -2.85
N THR A 125 10.95 -11.15 -3.15
CA THR A 125 11.12 -12.52 -2.63
C THR A 125 11.34 -12.56 -1.12
N ASN A 126 12.11 -11.60 -0.58
CA ASN A 126 12.54 -11.66 0.83
C ASN A 126 11.67 -10.78 1.76
N VAL A 127 10.92 -9.83 1.22
CA VAL A 127 10.11 -8.88 2.02
C VAL A 127 8.64 -9.01 1.70
N VAL A 128 8.24 -8.73 0.45
CA VAL A 128 6.82 -8.64 0.08
C VAL A 128 6.14 -9.99 0.18
N LYS A 129 6.66 -11.01 -0.51
CA LYS A 129 6.07 -12.35 -0.50
C LYS A 129 5.94 -12.91 0.92
N PRO A 130 6.98 -12.89 1.78
CA PRO A 130 6.83 -13.40 3.14
C PRO A 130 5.91 -12.54 4.01
N ALA A 131 5.73 -11.24 3.73
CA ALA A 131 4.77 -10.41 4.46
C ALA A 131 3.32 -10.79 4.17
N PHE A 132 3.01 -11.20 2.94
CA PHE A 132 1.65 -11.52 2.48
C PHE A 132 1.36 -13.02 2.38
N THR A 133 2.32 -13.90 2.68
CA THR A 133 2.09 -15.35 2.65
C THR A 133 1.06 -15.75 3.71
N GLY A 134 0.01 -16.46 3.30
CA GLY A 134 -1.04 -16.94 4.20
C GLY A 134 -1.95 -15.83 4.75
N THR A 135 -1.89 -14.62 4.20
CA THR A 135 -2.70 -13.48 4.66
C THR A 135 -3.01 -12.50 3.53
N SER A 136 -3.87 -11.54 3.79
CA SER A 136 -4.05 -10.35 2.95
C SER A 136 -3.43 -9.14 3.66
N GLY A 137 -3.19 -8.07 2.91
CA GLY A 137 -2.73 -6.79 3.44
C GLY A 137 -3.39 -5.63 2.73
N VAL A 138 -2.95 -4.42 3.06
CA VAL A 138 -3.42 -3.21 2.37
C VAL A 138 -2.25 -2.56 1.64
N VAL A 139 -2.47 -2.18 0.39
CA VAL A 139 -1.54 -1.33 -0.36
C VAL A 139 -2.17 0.04 -0.49
N TYR A 140 -1.50 1.05 0.07
CA TYR A 140 -1.82 2.45 -0.15
C TYR A 140 -0.92 2.98 -1.25
N VAL A 141 -1.51 3.39 -2.37
CA VAL A 141 -0.80 4.14 -3.40
C VAL A 141 -1.09 5.62 -3.17
N LEU A 142 -0.07 6.38 -2.78
CA LEU A 142 -0.22 7.80 -2.48
C LEU A 142 -0.52 8.59 -3.75
N PRO A 143 -1.41 9.60 -3.70
CA PRO A 143 -1.65 10.46 -4.84
C PRO A 143 -0.48 11.41 -5.10
N GLU A 144 -0.39 11.86 -6.33
CA GLU A 144 0.62 12.81 -6.81
C GLU A 144 0.04 14.00 -7.56
N THR A 145 -1.27 13.99 -7.85
CA THR A 145 -2.00 15.11 -8.48
C THR A 145 -3.10 15.67 -7.59
N ARG A 146 -3.64 14.85 -6.68
CA ARG A 146 -4.68 15.23 -5.70
C ARG A 146 -4.12 15.26 -4.28
N PRO A 147 -4.71 16.05 -3.37
CA PRO A 147 -4.42 15.95 -1.94
C PRO A 147 -4.76 14.55 -1.40
N ALA A 148 -3.97 14.05 -0.45
CA ALA A 148 -4.20 12.77 0.19
C ALA A 148 -5.60 12.67 0.85
N SER A 149 -6.09 13.78 1.43
CA SER A 149 -7.43 13.86 2.04
C SER A 149 -8.57 13.59 1.05
N GLN A 150 -8.41 13.97 -0.23
CA GLN A 150 -9.40 13.72 -1.27
C GLN A 150 -9.44 12.24 -1.69
N VAL A 151 -8.31 11.54 -1.66
CA VAL A 151 -8.21 10.14 -2.12
C VAL A 151 -8.54 9.15 -1.00
N PHE A 152 -8.08 9.43 0.22
CA PHE A 152 -8.26 8.48 1.33
C PHE A 152 -9.49 8.74 2.18
N ALA A 153 -10.20 9.85 1.93
CA ALA A 153 -11.12 10.47 2.88
C ALA A 153 -10.39 10.64 4.21
N SER A 154 -9.91 11.85 4.51
CA SER A 154 -9.35 12.15 5.82
C SER A 154 -10.37 11.70 6.88
N TYR A 155 -10.16 10.53 7.49
CA TYR A 155 -10.64 10.29 8.82
C TYR A 155 -10.02 11.44 9.60
N ASP A 156 -10.83 12.37 10.08
CA ASP A 156 -10.37 13.44 10.95
C ASP A 156 -9.70 12.75 12.14
N VAL A 157 -8.38 12.65 12.06
CA VAL A 157 -7.56 11.99 13.08
C VAL A 157 -7.71 12.77 14.38
N ASP A 158 -7.96 14.08 14.25
CA ASP A 158 -8.27 15.02 15.32
C ASP A 158 -9.64 14.75 15.97
N GLU A 159 -10.70 14.43 15.22
CA GLU A 159 -12.01 14.07 15.82
C GLU A 159 -11.91 12.80 16.66
N ARG A 160 -11.15 11.79 16.19
CA ARG A 160 -10.99 10.53 16.93
C ARG A 160 -10.06 10.70 18.14
N ALA A 161 -8.99 11.49 18.02
CA ALA A 161 -8.11 11.80 19.13
C ALA A 161 -8.83 12.64 20.21
N ALA A 162 -9.67 13.59 19.80
CA ALA A 162 -10.54 14.36 20.69
C ALA A 162 -11.61 13.47 21.36
N ALA A 163 -12.20 12.53 20.63
CA ALA A 163 -13.17 11.58 21.18
C ALA A 163 -12.55 10.61 22.21
N ILE A 164 -11.28 10.22 22.03
CA ILE A 164 -10.56 9.35 22.97
C ILE A 164 -10.12 10.12 24.23
N SER A 165 -9.77 11.39 24.09
CA SER A 165 -9.38 12.25 25.22
C SER A 165 -10.56 12.82 26.02
N GLY A 166 -11.80 12.66 25.52
CA GLY A 166 -13.03 13.15 26.16
C GLY A 166 -13.84 12.13 26.97
N GLN A 167 -13.40 10.86 27.09
CA GLN A 167 -14.11 9.89 27.94
C GLN A 167 -13.55 9.94 29.39
N PRO A 168 -14.37 10.24 30.41
CA PRO A 168 -13.93 10.17 31.79
C PRO A 168 -13.74 8.72 32.22
N ASP A 169 -12.60 8.45 32.85
CA ASP A 169 -12.25 7.17 33.50
C ASP A 169 -13.36 6.75 34.47
N THR A 170 -14.16 5.75 34.09
CA THR A 170 -15.03 5.03 35.03
C THR A 170 -14.23 3.90 35.65
N THR A 171 -13.26 4.26 36.49
CA THR A 171 -12.58 3.29 37.35
C THR A 171 -13.50 2.90 38.51
N VAL A 172 -13.90 1.63 38.46
CA VAL A 172 -14.54 0.80 39.49
C VAL A 172 -14.06 1.13 40.91
N GLN A 173 -14.96 1.58 41.79
CA GLN A 173 -14.74 1.56 43.23
C GLN A 173 -15.08 0.17 43.77
N ALA A 174 -14.04 -0.63 44.02
CA ALA A 174 -14.09 -1.74 44.95
C ALA A 174 -13.63 -1.22 46.32
N THR A 175 -14.51 -1.24 47.32
CA THR A 175 -14.11 -1.10 48.73
C THR A 175 -14.60 -2.29 49.52
N SER A 176 -13.64 -3.14 49.86
CA SER A 176 -13.76 -4.26 50.79
C SER A 176 -13.84 -3.75 52.24
N GLY A 177 -14.89 -4.20 52.94
CA GLY A 177 -14.99 -4.55 54.37
C GLY A 177 -14.28 -3.76 55.47
N THR A 178 -15.05 -3.39 56.51
CA THR A 178 -14.64 -3.60 57.90
C THR A 178 -15.87 -3.93 58.75
N LEU A 179 -15.82 -5.11 59.39
CA LEU A 179 -16.70 -5.54 60.47
C LEU A 179 -16.33 -4.78 61.75
N ALA A 180 -17.33 -4.23 62.44
CA ALA A 180 -17.22 -3.88 63.85
C ALA A 180 -18.51 -4.26 64.58
N SER A 181 -18.35 -5.09 65.60
CA SER A 181 -19.29 -5.41 66.67
C SER A 181 -19.69 -4.16 67.46
N ASP A 182 -20.94 -4.04 67.92
CA ASP A 182 -21.37 -4.46 69.27
C ASP A 182 -22.71 -3.79 69.73
N ALA A 183 -23.50 -4.58 70.47
CA ALA A 183 -24.47 -4.27 71.54
C ALA A 183 -25.64 -3.25 71.45
N ALA A 184 -26.81 -3.77 71.88
CA ALA A 184 -27.86 -3.18 72.74
C ALA A 184 -28.98 -2.30 72.14
N ARG A 185 -30.14 -2.91 71.85
CA ARG A 185 -31.33 -2.96 72.72
C ARG A 185 -32.48 -3.73 72.05
#